data_AF-A0A6I3GYD6-F1
#
_entry.id   AF-A0A6I3GYD6-F1
#
_cell.length_a   1.000
_cell.length_b   1.000
_cell.length_c   1.000
_cell.angle_alpha   90.00
_cell.angle_beta   90.00
_cell.angle_gamma   90.00
#
_symmetry.space_group_name_H-M   'P 1'
#
loop_
_entity.id
_entity.type
_entity.pdbx_description
1 polymer ?
#
loop_
_entity_poly.entity_id
_entity_poly.type
_entity_poly.pdbx_seq_one_letter_code
_entity_poly.pdbx_strand_id
1 'polypeptide(L)'
;GGMLAIGPESEVGAFREFSRSMVALYVGGMGARGKNFYNTLFTRYGYEAEAQEIQDLYLAGKKQEAAAAVPASFLEETSLCGEEGYVRERVAQFAEAGVTILNVSPVARTLDGQKEMIAKVKEMCS
;
A
#
# COMPACT_ATOMS: atom_id res chain seq x y z
N GLY A 1 6.89 -1.31 -5.32
CA GLY A 1 6.62 -2.72 -5.00
C GLY A 1 5.95 -2.82 -3.65
N GLY A 2 5.17 -3.86 -3.39
CA GLY A 2 4.33 -3.92 -2.19
C GLY A 2 3.44 -5.16 -2.17
N MET A 3 2.35 -5.09 -1.42
CA MET A 3 1.34 -6.15 -1.38
C MET A 3 0.81 -6.43 -2.79
N LEU A 4 0.76 -7.71 -3.15
CA LEU A 4 0.26 -8.21 -4.44
C LEU A 4 -0.90 -9.16 -4.20
N ALA A 5 -2.07 -8.85 -4.75
CA ALA A 5 -3.23 -9.73 -4.77
C ALA A 5 -4.03 -9.49 -6.04
N ILE A 6 -4.18 -10.52 -6.88
CA ILE A 6 -4.92 -10.41 -8.15
C ILE A 6 -6.26 -11.13 -8.00
N GLY A 7 -7.36 -10.42 -8.17
CA GLY A 7 -8.70 -10.96 -7.99
C GLY A 7 -9.78 -9.87 -8.02
N PRO A 8 -11.05 -10.24 -7.90
CA PRO A 8 -12.15 -9.28 -7.85
C PRO A 8 -12.02 -8.39 -6.60
N GLU A 9 -12.46 -7.13 -6.69
CA GLU A 9 -12.38 -6.15 -5.59
C GLU A 9 -13.04 -6.66 -4.29
N SER A 10 -14.10 -7.47 -4.40
CA SER A 10 -14.77 -8.12 -3.26
C SER A 10 -13.88 -9.08 -2.48
N GLU A 11 -12.79 -9.56 -3.07
CA GLU A 11 -11.79 -10.41 -2.43
C GLU A 11 -10.55 -9.61 -2.03
N VAL A 12 -10.00 -8.81 -2.94
CA VAL A 12 -8.70 -8.15 -2.73
C VAL A 12 -8.79 -6.86 -1.91
N GLY A 13 -9.96 -6.21 -1.89
CA GLY A 13 -10.17 -4.96 -1.14
C GLY A 13 -9.90 -5.12 0.36
N ALA A 14 -10.29 -6.26 0.94
CA ALA A 14 -10.01 -6.58 2.34
C ALA A 14 -8.51 -6.74 2.64
N PHE A 15 -7.74 -7.30 1.70
CA PHE A 15 -6.28 -7.39 1.85
C PHE A 15 -5.62 -6.02 1.77
N ARG A 16 -6.04 -5.18 0.82
CA ARG A 16 -5.55 -3.80 0.70
C ARG A 16 -5.81 -3.02 1.99
N GLU A 17 -7.03 -3.12 2.52
CA GLU A 17 -7.47 -2.45 3.74
C GLU A 17 -6.67 -2.88 4.98
N PHE A 18 -6.18 -4.12 5.04
CA PHE A 18 -5.34 -4.59 6.14
C PHE A 18 -4.04 -3.78 6.31
N SER A 19 -3.55 -3.14 5.24
CA SER A 19 -2.34 -2.30 5.29
C SER A 19 -2.57 -0.98 6.03
N ARG A 20 -3.82 -0.55 6.23
CA ARG A 20 -4.19 0.74 6.81
C ARG A 20 -3.61 0.95 8.21
N SER A 21 -3.71 -0.05 9.08
CA SER A 21 -3.19 0.05 10.45
C SER A 21 -1.66 0.14 10.48
N MET A 22 -0.98 -0.50 9.53
CA MET A 22 0.47 -0.40 9.38
C MET A 22 0.85 1.01 8.91
N VAL A 23 0.15 1.57 7.93
CA VAL A 23 0.39 2.95 7.47
C VAL A 23 0.21 3.93 8.61
N ALA A 24 -0.87 3.82 9.40
CA ALA A 24 -1.10 4.69 10.55
C ALA A 24 0.02 4.58 11.61
N LEU A 25 0.52 3.38 11.89
CA LEU A 25 1.68 3.19 12.77
C LEU A 25 2.92 3.91 12.23
N TYR A 26 3.22 3.74 10.95
CA TYR A 26 4.43 4.30 10.36
C TYR A 26 4.35 5.83 10.26
N VAL A 27 3.27 6.34 9.67
CA VAL A 27 3.03 7.78 9.48
C VAL A 27 2.81 8.49 10.81
N GLY A 28 2.16 7.86 11.79
CA GLY A 28 1.82 8.49 13.06
C GLY A 28 2.80 8.22 14.21
N GLY A 29 3.30 6.99 14.34
CA GLY A 29 3.93 6.49 15.57
C GLY A 29 5.43 6.18 15.51
N MET A 30 6.05 6.10 14.33
CA MET A 30 7.47 5.68 14.20
C MET A 30 8.50 6.80 14.51
N GLY A 31 8.06 7.94 15.04
CA GLY A 31 8.94 9.01 15.47
C GLY A 31 8.20 10.19 16.10
N ALA A 32 8.95 11.05 16.79
CA ALA A 32 8.41 12.30 17.31
C ALA A 32 8.09 13.29 16.17
N ARG A 33 7.30 14.33 16.46
CA ARG A 33 7.00 15.41 15.51
C ARG A 33 8.29 16.04 14.97
N GLY A 34 8.30 16.28 13.66
CA GLY A 34 9.49 16.80 12.96
C GLY A 34 10.66 15.82 12.86
N LYS A 35 10.54 14.59 13.39
CA LYS A 35 11.55 13.53 13.33
C LYS A 35 10.98 12.17 12.89
N ASN A 36 9.76 12.17 12.33
CA ASN A 36 9.17 10.97 11.73
C ASN A 36 9.39 11.00 10.21
N PHE A 37 10.34 10.19 9.73
CA PHE A 37 10.65 10.06 8.31
C PHE A 37 9.43 9.66 7.46
N TYR A 38 8.61 8.72 7.93
CA TYR A 38 7.46 8.23 7.17
C TYR A 38 6.38 9.29 7.04
N ASN A 39 6.18 10.08 8.09
CA ASN A 39 5.28 11.24 8.05
C ASN A 39 5.75 12.26 7.00
N THR A 40 7.03 12.62 7.01
CA THR A 40 7.61 13.54 6.02
C THR A 40 7.50 12.99 4.59
N LEU A 41 7.72 11.68 4.40
CA LEU A 41 7.56 11.05 3.09
C LEU A 41 6.10 11.09 2.62
N PHE A 42 5.15 10.82 3.52
CA PHE A 42 3.72 10.89 3.26
C PHE A 42 3.28 12.30 2.82
N THR A 43 3.78 13.34 3.49
CA THR A 43 3.60 14.74 3.07
C THR A 43 4.15 15.00 1.67
N ARG A 44 5.33 14.47 1.32
CA ARG A 44 5.92 14.62 -0.03
C ARG A 44 5.11 13.94 -1.13
N TYR A 45 4.31 12.94 -0.78
CA TYR A 45 3.34 12.33 -1.69
C TYR A 45 2.06 13.16 -1.85
N GLY A 46 1.93 14.30 -1.17
CA GLY A 46 0.81 15.23 -1.29
C GLY A 46 -0.23 15.14 -0.16
N TYR A 47 -0.01 14.28 0.84
CA TYR A 47 -0.96 14.01 1.91
C TYR A 47 -0.62 14.78 3.20
N GLU A 48 -0.36 16.09 3.10
CA GLU A 48 0.10 16.90 4.23
C GLU A 48 -0.90 16.96 5.38
N ALA A 49 -2.18 17.18 5.06
CA ALA A 49 -3.24 17.29 6.06
C ALA A 49 -3.46 15.95 6.78
N GLU A 50 -3.50 14.86 6.03
CA GLU A 50 -3.67 13.52 6.56
C GLU A 50 -2.44 13.07 7.34
N ALA A 51 -1.21 13.45 6.94
CA ALA A 51 0.00 13.20 7.72
C ALA A 51 -0.12 13.78 9.13
N GLN A 52 -0.57 15.03 9.22
CA GLN A 52 -0.74 15.74 10.49
C GLN A 52 -1.83 15.08 11.33
N GLU A 53 -3.01 14.82 10.75
CA GLU A 53 -4.14 14.19 11.43
C GLU A 53 -3.79 12.79 11.96
N ILE A 54 -3.20 11.94 11.12
CA ILE A 54 -2.78 10.59 11.50
C ILE A 54 -1.80 10.67 12.69
N GLN A 55 -0.82 11.58 12.66
CA GLN A 55 0.13 11.71 13.75
C GLN A 55 -0.50 12.26 15.04
N ASP A 56 -1.43 13.20 14.93
CA ASP A 56 -2.18 13.73 16.08
C ASP A 56 -2.96 12.63 16.79
N LEU A 57 -3.74 11.86 16.03
CA LEU A 57 -4.54 10.76 16.54
C LEU A 57 -3.66 9.64 17.11
N TYR A 58 -2.59 9.26 16.41
CA TYR A 58 -1.74 8.16 16.85
C TYR A 58 -1.00 8.48 18.16
N LEU A 59 -0.46 9.69 18.29
CA LEU A 59 0.22 10.14 19.51
C LEU A 59 -0.76 10.37 20.68
N ALA A 60 -2.03 10.65 20.39
CA ALA A 60 -3.11 10.66 21.38
C ALA A 60 -3.61 9.25 21.76
N GLY A 61 -3.04 8.18 21.20
CA GLY A 61 -3.43 6.79 21.47
C GLY A 61 -4.68 6.33 20.71
N LYS A 62 -5.24 7.17 19.84
CA LYS A 62 -6.45 6.92 19.05
C LYS A 62 -6.14 6.16 17.76
N LYS A 63 -5.60 4.95 17.90
CA LYS A 63 -5.05 4.16 16.78
C LYS A 63 -6.07 3.83 15.69
N GLN A 64 -7.33 3.58 16.07
CA GLN A 64 -8.37 3.26 15.09
C GLN A 64 -8.78 4.50 14.28
N GLU A 65 -8.90 5.64 14.94
CA GLU A 65 -9.16 6.93 14.27
C GLU A 65 -7.98 7.29 13.35
N ALA A 66 -6.74 7.08 13.81
CA ALA A 66 -5.55 7.29 12.99
C ALA A 66 -5.51 6.38 11.75
N ALA A 67 -5.97 5.12 11.87
CA ALA A 67 -6.13 4.23 10.73
C ALA A 67 -7.20 4.72 9.76
N ALA A 68 -8.36 5.14 10.28
CA ALA A 68 -9.45 5.69 9.45
C ALA A 68 -9.03 6.93 8.67
N ALA A 69 -8.13 7.76 9.21
CA ALA A 69 -7.60 8.95 8.55
C ALA A 69 -6.62 8.66 7.38
N VAL A 70 -6.18 7.42 7.19
CA VAL A 70 -5.37 7.05 6.02
C VAL A 70 -6.25 7.12 4.75
N PRO A 71 -5.83 7.75 3.64
CA PRO A 71 -6.62 7.76 2.42
C PRO A 71 -6.68 6.38 1.76
N ALA A 72 -7.85 6.00 1.24
CA ALA A 72 -7.99 4.80 0.42
C ALA A 72 -7.14 4.88 -0.86
N SER A 73 -7.02 6.08 -1.45
CA SER A 73 -6.17 6.34 -2.61
C SER A 73 -4.71 5.98 -2.36
N PHE A 74 -4.19 6.28 -1.17
CA PHE A 74 -2.82 5.92 -0.81
C PHE A 74 -2.62 4.40 -0.75
N LEU A 75 -3.58 3.66 -0.17
CA LEU A 75 -3.51 2.20 -0.12
C LEU A 75 -3.59 1.58 -1.51
N GLU A 76 -4.40 2.18 -2.39
CA GLU A 76 -4.49 1.80 -3.78
C GLU A 76 -3.16 2.07 -4.49
N GLU A 77 -2.66 3.31 -4.47
CA GLU A 77 -1.42 3.75 -5.13
C GLU A 77 -0.16 3.03 -4.63
N THR A 78 -0.16 2.48 -3.42
CA THR A 78 1.01 1.78 -2.85
C THR A 78 0.91 0.26 -2.86
N SER A 79 -0.15 -0.31 -3.45
CA SER A 79 -0.32 -1.75 -3.62
C SER A 79 -0.47 -2.17 -5.08
N LEU A 80 -0.27 -3.46 -5.34
CA LEU A 80 -0.63 -4.14 -6.59
C LEU A 80 -1.81 -5.08 -6.30
N CYS A 81 -2.89 -4.53 -5.78
CA CYS A 81 -4.11 -5.26 -5.43
C CYS A 81 -5.24 -4.85 -6.38
N GLY A 82 -5.84 -5.80 -7.08
CA GLY A 82 -6.93 -5.50 -8.01
C GLY A 82 -7.17 -6.61 -9.02
N GLU A 83 -8.00 -6.33 -10.02
CA GLU A 83 -8.19 -7.24 -11.14
C GLU A 83 -6.90 -7.37 -11.97
N GLU A 84 -6.80 -8.44 -12.74
CA GLU A 84 -5.57 -8.72 -13.50
C GLU A 84 -5.22 -7.62 -14.51
N GLY A 85 -6.23 -7.07 -15.21
CA GLY A 85 -6.05 -5.96 -16.15
C GLY A 85 -5.48 -4.72 -15.46
N TYR A 86 -6.04 -4.38 -14.30
CA TYR A 86 -5.56 -3.27 -13.47
C TYR A 86 -4.11 -3.46 -13.04
N VAL A 87 -3.74 -4.64 -12.53
CA VAL A 87 -2.37 -4.92 -12.11
C VAL A 87 -1.41 -4.87 -13.30
N ARG A 88 -1.81 -5.37 -14.48
CA ARG A 88 -1.02 -5.31 -15.70
C ARG A 88 -0.73 -3.87 -16.14
N GLU A 89 -1.75 -3.01 -16.14
CA GLU A 89 -1.60 -1.58 -16.47
C GLU A 89 -0.61 -0.90 -15.52
N ARG A 90 -0.69 -1.18 -14.22
CA ARG A 90 0.24 -0.62 -13.23
C ARG A 90 1.67 -1.11 -13.38
N VAL A 91 1.87 -2.39 -13.71
CA VAL A 91 3.20 -2.92 -14.01
C VAL A 91 3.78 -2.20 -15.24
N ALA A 92 2.98 -1.97 -16.28
CA ALA A 92 3.40 -1.22 -17.46
C ALA A 92 3.76 0.24 -17.12
N GLN A 93 2.94 0.93 -16.31
CA GLN A 93 3.25 2.29 -15.85
C GLN A 93 4.56 2.37 -15.07
N PHE A 94 4.86 1.37 -14.22
CA PHE A 94 6.15 1.33 -13.53
C PHE A 94 7.31 1.14 -14.52
N ALA A 95 7.15 0.29 -15.52
CA ALA A 95 8.16 0.10 -16.56
C ALA A 95 8.39 1.38 -17.36
N GLU A 96 7.33 2.10 -17.76
CA GLU A 96 7.40 3.40 -18.44
C GLU A 96 8.10 4.47 -17.58
N ALA A 97 7.91 4.42 -16.26
CA ALA A 97 8.61 5.27 -15.30
C ALA A 97 10.09 4.87 -15.06
N GLY A 98 10.59 3.85 -15.76
CA GLY A 98 11.98 3.40 -15.68
C GLY A 98 12.28 2.40 -14.56
N VAL A 99 11.26 1.81 -13.93
CA VAL A 99 11.45 0.75 -12.92
C VAL A 99 11.94 -0.53 -13.60
N THR A 100 13.09 -1.05 -13.15
CA THR A 100 13.67 -2.30 -13.66
C THR A 100 13.55 -3.47 -12.70
N ILE A 101 13.25 -3.21 -11.41
CA ILE A 101 13.10 -4.23 -10.38
C ILE A 101 11.80 -3.97 -9.61
N LEU A 102 10.88 -4.94 -9.66
CA LEU A 102 9.63 -4.89 -8.92
C LEU A 102 9.66 -5.90 -7.77
N ASN A 103 9.73 -5.40 -6.52
CA ASN A 103 9.58 -6.22 -5.33
C ASN A 103 8.10 -6.40 -4.98
N VAL A 104 7.63 -7.64 -4.79
CA VAL A 104 6.22 -7.94 -4.48
C VAL A 104 6.09 -8.88 -3.30
N SER A 105 5.02 -8.71 -2.51
CA SER A 105 4.64 -9.59 -1.41
C SER A 105 3.27 -10.21 -1.72
N PRO A 106 3.23 -11.44 -2.26
CA PRO A 106 1.97 -12.07 -2.67
C PRO A 106 1.10 -12.43 -1.47
N VAL A 107 -0.18 -12.06 -1.54
CA VAL A 107 -1.19 -12.37 -0.54
C VAL A 107 -2.29 -13.20 -1.21
N ALA A 108 -2.48 -14.42 -0.72
CA ALA A 108 -3.55 -15.32 -1.09
C ALA A 108 -3.86 -16.26 0.08
N ARG A 109 -5.03 -16.89 0.05
CA ARG A 109 -5.47 -17.83 1.10
C ARG A 109 -4.64 -19.11 1.16
N THR A 110 -3.97 -19.47 0.06
CA THR A 110 -3.16 -20.69 -0.07
C THR A 110 -1.79 -20.37 -0.63
N LEU A 111 -0.82 -21.25 -0.38
CA LEU A 111 0.51 -21.16 -0.95
C LEU A 111 0.48 -21.25 -2.48
N ASP A 112 -0.38 -22.09 -3.04
CA ASP A 112 -0.50 -22.21 -4.50
C ASP A 112 -1.07 -20.93 -5.13
N GLY A 113 -2.05 -20.29 -4.48
CA GLY A 113 -2.49 -18.96 -4.89
C GLY A 113 -1.37 -17.92 -4.86
N GLN A 114 -0.49 -17.96 -3.86
CA GLN A 114 0.68 -17.05 -3.83
C GLN A 114 1.65 -17.30 -4.99
N LYS A 115 1.90 -18.58 -5.33
CA LYS A 115 2.74 -18.95 -6.49
C LYS A 115 2.13 -18.46 -7.80
N GLU A 116 0.80 -18.60 -7.96
CA GLU A 116 0.08 -18.11 -9.13
C GLU A 116 0.23 -16.59 -9.29
N MET A 117 0.14 -15.81 -8.21
CA MET A 117 0.36 -14.35 -8.27
C MET A 117 1.77 -14.00 -8.77
N ILE A 118 2.79 -14.70 -8.27
CA ILE A 118 4.18 -14.50 -8.72
C ILE A 118 4.32 -14.85 -10.20
N ALA A 119 3.73 -15.97 -10.65
CA ALA A 119 3.79 -16.38 -12.05
C ALA A 119 3.15 -15.33 -12.97
N LYS A 120 1.95 -14.84 -12.62
CA LYS A 120 1.25 -13.78 -13.37
C LYS A 120 2.08 -12.50 -13.48
N VAL A 121 2.61 -12.00 -12.36
CA VAL A 121 3.42 -10.76 -12.39
C VAL A 121 4.71 -10.96 -13.18
N LYS A 122 5.33 -12.14 -13.11
CA LYS A 122 6.52 -12.45 -13.92
C LYS A 122 6.21 -12.37 -15.42
N GLU A 123 5.05 -12.88 -15.86
CA GLU A 123 4.60 -12.76 -17.24
C GLU A 123 4.33 -11.30 -17.63
N MET A 124 3.77 -10.48 -16.72
CA MET A 124 3.53 -9.05 -16.97
C MET A 124 4.81 -8.23 -17.11
N CYS A 125 5.91 -8.67 -16.48
CA CYS A 125 7.22 -8.00 -16.55
C CYS A 125 8.10 -8.50 -17.70
N SER A 126 7.67 -9.51 -18.45
CA SER A 126 8.41 -10.09 -19.59
C SER A 126 8.05 -9.37 -20.89
#